data_AF-A0A1A9BNR1-F1
#
_entry.id   AF-A0A1A9BNR1-F1
#
_cell.length_a   1.000
_cell.length_b   1.000
_cell.length_c   1.000
_cell.angle_alpha   90.00
_cell.angle_beta   90.00
_cell.angle_gamma   90.00
#
_symmetry.space_group_name_H-M   'P 1'
#
loop_
_entity.id
_entity.type
_entity.pdbx_description
1 polymer ?
#
loop_
_entity_poly.entity_id
_entity_poly.type
_entity_poly.pdbx_seq_one_letter_code
_entity_poly.pdbx_strand_id
1 'polypeptide(L)'
;MSQAPPRADGRPARLWGPPPWLWVTLGLLAAQVPTLTDTLTWDAQGLGTEHGRDPAPLTALAQTLVQLLPTLFLLAGGLALVLPRVRARWVERHYGLGPAGIGAPVLDQMRGFLTDRVPSTELRVTRRRDMLARVYPGGGRTTRVGVFYPLVGLWESDREAAEAVLLHELGHIRCGEQHVAGLGSPFVALVKAWPYVFAVFCVLPVGLLLAAGNLAAHLLFAETVLVVLALPKVLLIVVGALWSAELAADRYAAGTAVRAAQWRALNALAPSRHRPLGRLYHPPVRVRLWFAARTDRPVAQLLLVLLWPVAVLVENLLDLVGGAAAVRLLGDTTAAEAMRKAVALSHEQLVSGSLWWTVLGAFAVWPLLAVPWARLWGWRGREVGGFSPAAYAGSVLLPALLLALGLLTTAPEPASDATAPAPSDSTGPAPSDSTGPAPADGGTTGATSSPSTCPSPSRPAAPRRPEGLPSFEASDTAAPTVTDDGTRSFRTVRVATVTPLSGSLGQARSVATRLAHARWSLAPDGTLTTEGGEVPVLRTTSVQGDGTRLLRGEETRTTDVSATTTWVDARLVTVGGTARLELVRAATGVTHAVVNCQEWDSTVTTAARLVVDLGEG
;
A
#
# COMPACT_ATOMS: atom_id res chain seq x y z
N MET A 1 -62.93 -22.91 -11.83
CA MET A 1 -62.27 -21.78 -12.52
C MET A 1 -61.14 -21.28 -11.64
N SER A 2 -59.90 -21.65 -11.96
CA SER A 2 -58.71 -21.24 -11.19
C SER A 2 -58.36 -19.81 -11.61
N GLN A 3 -58.57 -18.84 -10.72
CA GLN A 3 -58.15 -17.45 -10.96
C GLN A 3 -56.63 -17.43 -11.14
N ALA A 4 -56.17 -17.05 -12.33
CA ALA A 4 -54.76 -16.81 -12.57
C ALA A 4 -54.27 -15.73 -11.59
N PRO A 5 -53.16 -15.94 -10.88
CA PRO A 5 -52.65 -14.93 -9.97
C PRO A 5 -52.38 -13.64 -10.74
N PRO A 6 -52.73 -12.47 -10.18
CA PRO A 6 -52.53 -11.20 -10.85
C PRO A 6 -51.06 -11.07 -11.27
N ARG A 7 -50.83 -10.80 -12.56
CA ARG A 7 -49.52 -10.40 -13.05
C ARG A 7 -49.15 -9.13 -12.30
N ALA A 8 -48.27 -9.27 -11.31
CA ALA A 8 -47.64 -8.12 -10.71
C ALA A 8 -46.85 -7.43 -11.82
N ASP A 9 -47.35 -6.30 -12.30
CA ASP A 9 -46.64 -5.34 -13.14
C ASP A 9 -45.50 -4.72 -12.31
N GLY A 10 -44.54 -5.57 -11.93
CA GLY A 10 -43.43 -5.23 -11.07
C GLY A 10 -42.35 -4.60 -11.92
N ARG A 11 -42.15 -3.29 -11.75
CA ARG A 11 -40.88 -2.66 -12.10
C ARG A 11 -39.73 -3.56 -11.64
N PRO A 12 -38.71 -3.80 -12.47
CA PRO A 12 -37.57 -4.64 -12.08
C PRO A 12 -37.03 -4.16 -10.73
N ALA A 13 -37.00 -5.07 -9.77
CA ALA A 13 -36.54 -4.83 -8.43
C ALA A 13 -35.03 -4.61 -8.48
N ARG A 14 -34.60 -3.39 -8.15
CA ARG A 14 -33.18 -2.99 -8.25
C ARG A 14 -32.28 -3.98 -7.49
N LEU A 15 -31.32 -4.58 -8.18
CA LEU A 15 -30.36 -5.58 -7.68
C LEU A 15 -29.23 -4.96 -6.82
N TRP A 16 -29.55 -4.08 -5.88
CA TRP A 16 -28.52 -3.49 -5.04
C TRP A 16 -28.11 -4.50 -3.97
N GLY A 17 -26.86 -4.94 -4.00
CA GLY A 17 -26.15 -5.64 -2.91
C GLY A 17 -24.96 -4.78 -2.47
N PRO A 18 -24.17 -5.13 -1.43
CA PRO A 18 -22.94 -4.39 -1.14
C PRO A 18 -22.00 -4.45 -2.35
N PRO A 19 -21.08 -3.49 -2.53
CA PRO A 19 -20.02 -3.61 -3.52
C PRO A 19 -19.24 -4.91 -3.31
N PRO A 20 -18.63 -5.47 -4.37
CA PRO A 20 -17.91 -6.73 -4.30
C PRO A 20 -16.54 -6.41 -3.70
N TRP A 21 -16.51 -6.12 -2.39
CA TRP A 21 -15.35 -5.56 -1.69
C TRP A 21 -14.09 -6.39 -1.86
N LEU A 22 -14.22 -7.70 -2.07
CA LEU A 22 -13.11 -8.59 -2.38
C LEU A 22 -12.41 -8.22 -3.70
N TRP A 23 -13.17 -7.90 -4.74
CA TRP A 23 -12.65 -7.46 -6.02
C TRP A 23 -12.10 -6.03 -5.95
N VAL A 24 -12.78 -5.14 -5.21
CA VAL A 24 -12.27 -3.78 -4.95
C VAL A 24 -10.93 -3.83 -4.21
N THR A 25 -10.81 -4.69 -3.21
CA THR A 25 -9.55 -4.93 -2.47
C THR A 25 -8.45 -5.40 -3.40
N LEU A 26 -8.71 -6.39 -4.27
CA LEU A 26 -7.71 -6.83 -5.25
C LEU A 26 -7.31 -5.72 -6.23
N GLY A 27 -8.27 -4.90 -6.68
CA GLY A 27 -7.99 -3.75 -7.55
C GLY A 27 -7.10 -2.70 -6.87
N LEU A 28 -7.37 -2.40 -5.59
CA LEU A 28 -6.54 -1.49 -4.79
C LEU A 28 -5.14 -2.04 -4.57
N LEU A 29 -5.02 -3.33 -4.21
CA LEU A 29 -3.72 -4.00 -4.10
C LEU A 29 -2.94 -3.96 -5.43
N ALA A 30 -3.63 -4.14 -6.56
CA ALA A 30 -3.02 -4.03 -7.89
C ALA A 30 -2.52 -2.61 -8.19
N ALA A 31 -3.29 -1.59 -7.80
CA ALA A 31 -2.90 -0.19 -7.98
C ALA A 31 -1.67 0.20 -7.15
N GLN A 32 -1.39 -0.50 -6.05
CA GLN A 32 -0.21 -0.29 -5.21
C GLN A 32 1.07 -0.96 -5.74
N VAL A 33 0.98 -1.82 -6.76
CA VAL A 33 2.16 -2.56 -7.28
C VAL A 33 3.32 -1.64 -7.67
N PRO A 34 3.12 -0.51 -8.39
CA PRO A 34 4.25 0.36 -8.75
C PRO A 34 5.01 0.89 -7.51
N THR A 35 4.27 1.33 -6.49
CA THR A 35 4.86 1.80 -5.24
C THR A 35 5.62 0.68 -4.53
N LEU A 36 5.04 -0.53 -4.48
CA LEU A 36 5.69 -1.70 -3.87
C LEU A 36 6.95 -2.12 -4.64
N THR A 37 6.95 -2.05 -5.96
CA THR A 37 8.15 -2.32 -6.75
C THR A 37 9.24 -1.29 -6.49
N ASP A 38 8.88 -0.01 -6.38
CA ASP A 38 9.84 1.05 -6.05
C ASP A 38 10.46 0.80 -4.66
N THR A 39 9.64 0.49 -3.65
CA THR A 39 10.11 0.14 -2.29
C THR A 39 11.02 -1.07 -2.30
N LEU A 40 10.67 -2.14 -3.02
CA LEU A 40 11.52 -3.34 -3.09
C LEU A 40 12.84 -3.09 -3.79
N THR A 41 12.85 -2.28 -4.86
CA THR A 41 14.09 -1.92 -5.53
C THR A 41 14.99 -1.07 -4.63
N TRP A 42 14.39 -0.22 -3.80
CA TRP A 42 15.09 0.56 -2.80
C TRP A 42 15.70 -0.33 -1.72
N ASP A 43 14.90 -1.21 -1.11
CA ASP A 43 15.36 -2.12 -0.06
C ASP A 43 16.44 -3.07 -0.57
N ALA A 44 16.28 -3.62 -1.78
CA ALA A 44 17.27 -4.51 -2.39
C ALA A 44 18.62 -3.82 -2.65
N GLN A 45 18.61 -2.51 -2.93
CA GLN A 45 19.83 -1.71 -3.06
C GLN A 45 20.46 -1.42 -1.70
N GLY A 46 19.67 -1.16 -0.66
CA GLY A 46 20.14 -0.87 0.71
C GLY A 46 20.65 -2.09 1.47
N LEU A 47 20.09 -3.28 1.21
CA LEU A 47 20.49 -4.54 1.88
C LEU A 47 21.92 -5.00 1.53
N GLY A 48 22.54 -4.46 0.48
CA GLY A 48 23.82 -4.93 -0.04
C GLY A 48 25.09 -4.24 0.49
N THR A 49 25.00 -3.03 1.05
CA THR A 49 26.19 -2.18 1.24
C THR A 49 26.52 -1.81 2.68
N GLU A 50 25.58 -1.83 3.63
CA GLU A 50 25.83 -1.26 4.97
C GLU A 50 25.74 -2.23 6.16
N HIS A 51 25.28 -3.47 5.95
CA HIS A 51 25.02 -4.37 7.06
C HIS A 51 26.11 -5.45 7.16
N GLY A 52 27.06 -5.26 8.07
CA GLY A 52 28.04 -6.25 8.49
C GLY A 52 27.40 -7.56 9.00
N ARG A 53 28.22 -8.53 9.41
CA ARG A 53 27.88 -9.94 9.77
C ARG A 53 26.91 -10.14 10.97
N ASP A 54 26.09 -9.16 11.32
CA ASP A 54 25.16 -9.16 12.46
C ASP A 54 23.78 -9.77 12.13
N PRO A 55 22.90 -10.04 13.12
CA PRO A 55 21.53 -10.53 12.92
C PRO A 55 20.57 -9.53 12.23
N ALA A 56 21.02 -8.32 11.94
CA ALA A 56 20.25 -7.27 11.25
C ALA A 56 19.68 -7.68 9.87
N PRO A 57 20.46 -8.28 8.93
CA PRO A 57 19.96 -8.79 7.65
C PRO A 57 18.80 -9.78 7.76
N LEU A 58 18.78 -10.67 8.76
CA LEU A 58 17.68 -11.62 8.92
C LEU A 58 16.40 -10.90 9.35
N THR A 59 16.51 -9.89 10.20
CA THR A 59 15.37 -9.08 10.65
C THR A 59 14.86 -8.20 9.51
N ALA A 60 15.77 -7.52 8.80
CA ALA A 60 15.43 -6.70 7.64
C ALA A 60 14.74 -7.54 6.57
N LEU A 61 15.28 -8.73 6.24
CA LEU A 61 14.63 -9.66 5.30
C LEU A 61 13.24 -10.06 5.77
N ALA A 62 13.08 -10.37 7.06
CA ALA A 62 11.79 -10.77 7.62
C ALA A 62 10.77 -9.62 7.61
N GLN A 63 11.21 -8.38 7.84
CA GLN A 63 10.39 -7.17 7.71
C GLN A 63 10.00 -6.92 6.25
N THR A 64 10.94 -7.03 5.30
CA THR A 64 10.65 -6.93 3.86
C THR A 64 9.61 -7.96 3.43
N LEU A 65 9.69 -9.20 3.92
CA LEU A 65 8.69 -10.25 3.63
C LEU A 65 7.29 -9.89 4.13
N VAL A 66 7.18 -9.16 5.24
CA VAL A 66 5.89 -8.71 5.79
C VAL A 66 5.36 -7.51 5.03
N GLN A 67 6.23 -6.57 4.65
CA GLN A 67 5.87 -5.46 3.77
C GLN A 67 5.43 -5.92 2.37
N LEU A 68 5.94 -7.08 1.92
CA LEU A 68 5.51 -7.76 0.69
C LEU A 68 4.12 -8.40 0.77
N LEU A 69 3.47 -8.43 1.93
CA LEU A 69 2.21 -9.12 2.12
C LEU A 69 1.07 -8.65 1.18
N PRO A 70 0.84 -7.33 0.98
CA PRO A 70 -0.12 -6.86 -0.02
C PRO A 70 0.13 -7.47 -1.41
N THR A 71 1.40 -7.53 -1.82
CA THR A 71 1.83 -8.16 -3.09
C THR A 71 1.55 -9.65 -3.08
N LEU A 72 1.84 -10.37 -1.99
CA LEU A 72 1.56 -11.81 -1.89
C LEU A 72 0.06 -12.11 -1.98
N PHE A 73 -0.80 -11.30 -1.35
CA PHE A 73 -2.26 -11.41 -1.51
C PHE A 73 -2.70 -11.14 -2.94
N LEU A 74 -2.14 -10.11 -3.58
CA LEU A 74 -2.42 -9.82 -4.98
C LEU A 74 -1.99 -10.97 -5.90
N LEU A 75 -0.78 -11.51 -5.72
CA LEU A 75 -0.26 -12.64 -6.49
C LEU A 75 -1.10 -13.89 -6.26
N ALA A 76 -1.49 -14.17 -5.01
CA ALA A 76 -2.38 -15.28 -4.70
C ALA A 76 -3.76 -15.08 -5.36
N GLY A 77 -4.32 -13.88 -5.29
CA GLY A 77 -5.55 -13.51 -6.00
C GLY A 77 -5.42 -13.71 -7.51
N GLY A 78 -4.40 -13.13 -8.13
CA GLY A 78 -4.10 -13.24 -9.56
C GLY A 78 -3.88 -14.68 -10.01
N LEU A 79 -3.14 -15.49 -9.25
CA LEU A 79 -2.95 -16.92 -9.51
C LEU A 79 -4.29 -17.68 -9.48
N ALA A 80 -5.18 -17.31 -8.55
CA ALA A 80 -6.53 -17.87 -8.48
C ALA A 80 -7.38 -17.54 -9.72
N LEU A 81 -7.12 -16.39 -10.37
CA LEU A 81 -7.82 -15.92 -11.58
C LEU A 81 -7.25 -16.49 -12.89
N VAL A 82 -5.93 -16.62 -13.01
CA VAL A 82 -5.27 -16.99 -14.27
C VAL A 82 -5.38 -18.49 -14.56
N LEU A 83 -5.45 -19.33 -13.53
CA LEU A 83 -5.41 -20.80 -13.68
C LEU A 83 -6.67 -21.50 -13.13
N PRO A 84 -7.90 -21.10 -13.50
CA PRO A 84 -9.12 -21.65 -12.91
C PRO A 84 -9.26 -23.14 -13.20
N ARG A 85 -8.83 -23.60 -14.38
CA ARG A 85 -8.87 -25.04 -14.76
C ARG A 85 -7.88 -25.89 -13.97
N VAL A 86 -6.68 -25.37 -13.70
CA VAL A 86 -5.66 -26.10 -12.91
C VAL A 86 -6.15 -26.22 -11.48
N ARG A 87 -6.64 -25.11 -10.92
CA ARG A 87 -7.27 -25.08 -9.60
C ARG A 87 -8.46 -26.05 -9.52
N ALA A 88 -9.36 -26.06 -10.50
CA ALA A 88 -10.50 -26.97 -10.54
C ALA A 88 -10.06 -28.45 -10.47
N ARG A 89 -9.08 -28.83 -11.29
CA ARG A 89 -8.53 -30.19 -11.30
C ARG A 89 -7.86 -30.55 -9.98
N TRP A 90 -7.10 -29.62 -9.39
CA TRP A 90 -6.48 -29.83 -8.09
C TRP A 90 -7.54 -30.02 -6.99
N VAL A 91 -8.56 -29.15 -6.95
CA VAL A 91 -9.69 -29.25 -6.02
C VAL A 91 -10.40 -30.59 -6.20
N GLU A 92 -10.70 -30.99 -7.43
CA GLU A 92 -11.41 -32.24 -7.70
C GLU A 92 -10.64 -33.47 -7.26
N ARG A 93 -9.33 -33.51 -7.50
CA ARG A 93 -8.47 -34.59 -7.02
C ARG A 93 -8.34 -34.58 -5.50
N HIS A 94 -8.04 -33.43 -4.91
CA HIS A 94 -7.76 -33.30 -3.48
C HIS A 94 -8.99 -33.57 -2.60
N TYR A 95 -10.19 -33.19 -3.06
CA TYR A 95 -11.44 -33.43 -2.35
C TYR A 95 -12.21 -34.66 -2.86
N GLY A 96 -11.70 -35.36 -3.89
CA GLY A 96 -12.39 -36.50 -4.51
C GLY A 96 -13.75 -36.13 -5.09
N LEU A 97 -13.86 -34.93 -5.67
CA LEU A 97 -15.10 -34.44 -6.28
C LEU A 97 -15.22 -34.99 -7.70
N GLY A 98 -16.23 -35.83 -7.92
CA GLY A 98 -16.57 -36.39 -9.22
C GLY A 98 -17.84 -35.76 -9.81
N PRO A 99 -18.17 -36.03 -11.08
CA PRO A 99 -19.52 -35.77 -11.58
C PRO A 99 -20.55 -36.53 -10.72
N ALA A 100 -21.70 -35.91 -10.44
CA ALA A 100 -22.82 -36.62 -9.83
C ALA A 100 -23.24 -37.79 -10.73
N GLY A 101 -23.20 -39.02 -10.19
CA GLY A 101 -23.56 -40.23 -10.91
C GLY A 101 -24.97 -40.17 -11.50
N ILE A 102 -25.17 -40.76 -12.66
CA ILE A 102 -26.47 -40.85 -13.33
C ILE A 102 -27.38 -41.77 -12.50
N GLY A 103 -28.62 -41.35 -12.24
CA GLY A 103 -29.64 -42.18 -11.62
C GLY A 103 -29.75 -42.08 -10.09
N ALA A 104 -29.15 -41.06 -9.46
CA ALA A 104 -29.35 -40.77 -8.04
C ALA A 104 -30.39 -39.63 -7.88
N PRO A 105 -31.66 -39.94 -7.51
CA PRO A 105 -32.76 -38.96 -7.57
C PRO A 105 -32.50 -37.67 -6.78
N VAL A 106 -31.84 -37.77 -5.62
CA VAL A 106 -31.49 -36.62 -4.78
C VAL A 106 -30.48 -35.69 -5.49
N LEU A 107 -29.47 -36.26 -6.16
CA LEU A 107 -28.47 -35.47 -6.87
C LEU A 107 -29.06 -34.82 -8.13
N ASP A 108 -30.00 -35.49 -8.79
CA ASP A 108 -30.70 -34.93 -9.94
C ASP A 108 -31.61 -33.76 -9.53
N GLN A 109 -32.28 -33.85 -8.36
CA GLN A 109 -33.03 -32.72 -7.79
C GLN A 109 -32.14 -31.52 -7.47
N MET A 110 -31.00 -31.75 -6.82
CA MET A 110 -30.02 -30.68 -6.55
C MET A 110 -29.49 -30.04 -7.83
N ARG A 111 -29.17 -30.86 -8.84
CA ARG A 111 -28.71 -30.39 -10.15
C ARG A 111 -29.78 -29.55 -10.86
N GLY A 112 -31.05 -29.99 -10.82
CA GLY A 112 -32.19 -29.23 -11.33
C GLY A 112 -32.29 -27.87 -10.63
N PHE A 113 -32.27 -27.87 -9.30
CA PHE A 113 -32.33 -26.65 -8.48
C PHE A 113 -31.26 -25.61 -8.85
N LEU A 114 -30.02 -26.06 -9.11
CA LEU A 114 -28.91 -25.20 -9.53
C LEU A 114 -29.08 -24.74 -10.98
N THR A 115 -29.40 -25.64 -11.90
CA THR A 115 -29.57 -25.35 -13.34
C THR A 115 -30.66 -24.32 -13.58
N ASP A 116 -31.76 -24.40 -12.82
CA ASP A 116 -32.90 -23.48 -12.91
C ASP A 116 -32.51 -22.02 -12.59
N ARG A 117 -31.46 -21.81 -11.79
CA ARG A 117 -31.01 -20.48 -11.34
C ARG A 117 -29.78 -19.99 -12.09
N VAL A 118 -28.81 -20.87 -12.29
CA VAL A 118 -27.53 -20.59 -12.96
C VAL A 118 -27.18 -21.75 -13.89
N PRO A 119 -27.61 -21.71 -15.17
CA PRO A 119 -27.45 -22.82 -16.11
C PRO A 119 -26.01 -23.24 -16.40
N SER A 120 -25.03 -22.36 -16.15
CA SER A 120 -23.60 -22.65 -16.32
C SER A 120 -22.95 -23.36 -15.12
N THR A 121 -23.74 -23.75 -14.11
CA THR A 121 -23.25 -24.39 -12.89
C THR A 121 -23.24 -25.92 -13.03
N GLU A 122 -22.10 -26.54 -12.76
CA GLU A 122 -21.97 -28.00 -12.69
C GLU A 122 -21.98 -28.48 -11.24
N LEU A 123 -22.75 -29.53 -10.96
CA LEU A 123 -22.74 -30.21 -9.67
C LEU A 123 -21.64 -31.27 -9.62
N ARG A 124 -20.79 -31.22 -8.58
CA ARG A 124 -19.74 -32.20 -8.30
C ARG A 124 -19.93 -32.76 -6.91
N VAL A 125 -19.73 -34.05 -6.70
CA VAL A 125 -20.08 -34.73 -5.45
C VAL A 125 -18.90 -35.51 -4.88
N THR A 126 -18.77 -35.51 -3.56
CA THR A 126 -17.78 -36.30 -2.82
C THR A 126 -18.41 -37.00 -1.62
N ARG A 127 -17.82 -38.12 -1.20
CA ARG A 127 -18.21 -38.85 0.03
C ARG A 127 -17.65 -38.23 1.31
N ARG A 128 -16.78 -37.21 1.19
CA ARG A 128 -16.23 -36.51 2.35
C ARG A 128 -17.34 -35.87 3.21
N ARG A 129 -17.07 -35.74 4.51
CA ARG A 129 -18.04 -35.29 5.53
C ARG A 129 -17.64 -34.00 6.25
N ASP A 130 -16.59 -33.33 5.80
CA ASP A 130 -16.02 -32.18 6.49
C ASP A 130 -16.63 -30.83 6.10
N MET A 131 -17.54 -30.80 5.11
CA MET A 131 -18.23 -29.61 4.60
C MET A 131 -19.65 -29.98 4.13
N LEU A 132 -20.48 -28.99 3.78
CA LEU A 132 -21.80 -29.20 3.16
C LEU A 132 -21.75 -28.98 1.65
N ALA A 133 -21.44 -27.74 1.24
CA ALA A 133 -21.16 -27.38 -0.13
C ALA A 133 -20.07 -26.30 -0.20
N ARG A 134 -19.45 -26.14 -1.37
CA ARG A 134 -18.60 -25.00 -1.68
C ARG A 134 -18.51 -24.75 -3.17
N VAL A 135 -18.54 -23.48 -3.59
CA VAL A 135 -18.27 -23.08 -4.98
C VAL A 135 -16.79 -22.98 -5.30
N TYR A 136 -16.45 -23.26 -6.56
CA TYR A 136 -15.12 -23.05 -7.13
C TYR A 136 -15.20 -22.87 -8.66
N PRO A 137 -14.20 -22.25 -9.30
CA PRO A 137 -14.24 -22.05 -10.74
C PRO A 137 -14.02 -23.38 -11.47
N GLY A 138 -14.83 -23.68 -12.48
CA GLY A 138 -14.61 -24.79 -13.42
C GLY A 138 -13.87 -24.36 -14.70
N GLY A 139 -13.77 -23.06 -14.93
CA GLY A 139 -13.19 -22.41 -16.10
C GLY A 139 -13.37 -20.90 -16.01
N GLY A 140 -13.24 -20.18 -17.14
CA GLY A 140 -13.46 -18.73 -17.17
C GLY A 140 -14.92 -18.31 -16.94
N ARG A 141 -15.88 -19.12 -17.40
CA ARG A 141 -17.34 -18.84 -17.27
C ARG A 141 -18.15 -19.99 -16.67
N THR A 142 -17.54 -21.16 -16.51
CA THR A 142 -18.17 -22.32 -15.89
C THR A 142 -17.87 -22.31 -14.39
N THR A 143 -18.91 -22.47 -13.59
CA THR A 143 -18.80 -22.54 -12.13
C THR A 143 -19.18 -23.94 -11.67
N ARG A 144 -18.52 -24.42 -10.61
CA ARG A 144 -18.80 -25.73 -10.04
C ARG A 144 -19.22 -25.57 -8.59
N VAL A 145 -20.22 -26.35 -8.18
CA VAL A 145 -20.63 -26.49 -6.79
C VAL A 145 -20.23 -27.89 -6.35
N GLY A 146 -19.27 -27.98 -5.43
CA GLY A 146 -18.90 -29.22 -4.78
C GLY A 146 -19.85 -29.50 -3.62
N VAL A 147 -20.62 -30.58 -3.70
CA VAL A 147 -21.54 -31.07 -2.67
C VAL A 147 -20.91 -32.25 -1.95
N PHE A 148 -20.93 -32.16 -0.63
CA PHE A 148 -20.37 -33.15 0.28
C PHE A 148 -21.51 -33.99 0.86
N TYR A 149 -21.19 -35.21 1.29
CA TYR A 149 -22.18 -36.19 1.75
C TYR A 149 -23.17 -35.66 2.81
N PRO A 150 -22.76 -34.84 3.80
CA PRO A 150 -23.72 -34.34 4.80
C PRO A 150 -24.81 -33.43 4.21
N LEU A 151 -24.56 -32.76 3.08
CA LEU A 151 -25.61 -31.99 2.41
C LEU A 151 -26.62 -32.89 1.68
N VAL A 152 -26.19 -34.06 1.20
CA VAL A 152 -27.10 -35.08 0.63
C VAL A 152 -28.04 -35.58 1.73
N GLY A 153 -27.50 -35.94 2.89
CA GLY A 153 -28.31 -36.31 4.05
C GLY A 153 -29.23 -35.18 4.51
N LEU A 154 -28.74 -33.93 4.54
CA LEU A 154 -29.57 -32.76 4.87
C LEU A 154 -30.70 -32.58 3.86
N TRP A 155 -30.47 -32.81 2.57
CA TRP A 155 -31.50 -32.69 1.54
C TRP A 155 -32.62 -33.72 1.69
N GLU A 156 -32.26 -34.94 2.10
CA GLU A 156 -33.23 -36.00 2.37
C GLU A 156 -34.05 -35.71 3.63
N SER A 157 -33.43 -35.18 4.69
CA SER A 157 -34.10 -34.93 5.97
C SER A 157 -34.82 -33.57 6.06
N ASP A 158 -34.26 -32.53 5.44
CA ASP A 158 -34.71 -31.14 5.51
C ASP A 158 -34.29 -30.40 4.23
N ARG A 159 -35.03 -30.71 3.16
CA ARG A 159 -34.77 -30.16 1.82
C ARG A 159 -34.66 -28.64 1.81
N GLU A 160 -35.52 -27.94 2.55
CA GLU A 160 -35.48 -26.47 2.57
C GLU A 160 -34.16 -25.94 3.13
N ALA A 161 -33.64 -26.55 4.21
CA ALA A 161 -32.34 -26.15 4.77
C ALA A 161 -31.20 -26.46 3.80
N ALA A 162 -31.25 -27.58 3.09
CA ALA A 162 -30.26 -27.91 2.07
C ALA A 162 -30.31 -26.94 0.87
N GLU A 163 -31.50 -26.55 0.43
CA GLU A 163 -31.70 -25.52 -0.60
C GLU A 163 -31.15 -24.16 -0.13
N ALA A 164 -31.32 -23.81 1.16
CA ALA A 164 -30.76 -22.60 1.74
C ALA A 164 -29.21 -22.58 1.70
N VAL A 165 -28.55 -23.73 1.95
CA VAL A 165 -27.11 -23.88 1.77
C VAL A 165 -26.70 -23.66 0.31
N LEU A 166 -27.41 -24.27 -0.65
CA LEU A 166 -27.12 -24.06 -2.07
C LEU A 166 -27.38 -22.61 -2.51
N LEU A 167 -28.39 -21.94 -1.97
CA LEU A 167 -28.64 -20.53 -2.24
C LEU A 167 -27.49 -19.66 -1.73
N HIS A 168 -26.94 -19.94 -0.54
CA HIS A 168 -25.75 -19.24 -0.05
C HIS A 168 -24.60 -19.36 -1.05
N GLU A 169 -24.32 -20.58 -1.52
CA GLU A 169 -23.29 -20.83 -2.53
C GLU A 169 -23.57 -20.08 -3.85
N LEU A 170 -24.83 -20.05 -4.32
CA LEU A 170 -25.22 -19.24 -5.48
C LEU A 170 -25.03 -17.73 -5.26
N GLY A 171 -25.15 -17.25 -4.02
CA GLY A 171 -24.84 -15.88 -3.62
C GLY A 171 -23.39 -15.51 -3.93
N HIS A 172 -22.45 -16.41 -3.64
CA HIS A 172 -21.04 -16.22 -4.03
C HIS A 172 -20.84 -16.18 -5.55
N ILE A 173 -21.55 -17.05 -6.30
CA ILE A 173 -21.47 -17.07 -7.78
C ILE A 173 -21.92 -15.74 -8.37
N ARG A 174 -23.03 -15.17 -7.86
CA ARG A 174 -23.58 -13.90 -8.32
C ARG A 174 -22.57 -12.74 -8.22
N CYS A 175 -21.69 -12.77 -7.21
CA CYS A 175 -20.66 -11.76 -7.00
C CYS A 175 -19.29 -12.11 -7.62
N GLY A 176 -19.15 -13.29 -8.25
CA GLY A 176 -17.90 -13.76 -8.84
C GLY A 176 -16.86 -14.21 -7.80
N GLU A 177 -17.25 -14.36 -6.54
CA GLU A 177 -16.34 -14.58 -5.41
C GLU A 177 -15.68 -15.98 -5.46
N GLN A 178 -16.27 -16.94 -6.17
CA GLN A 178 -15.69 -18.27 -6.38
C GLN A 178 -14.27 -18.19 -6.96
N HIS A 179 -13.99 -17.20 -7.81
CA HIS A 179 -12.69 -17.03 -8.45
C HIS A 179 -11.60 -16.60 -7.46
N VAL A 180 -11.94 -15.83 -6.43
CA VAL A 180 -10.97 -15.31 -5.45
C VAL A 180 -11.03 -16.09 -4.13
N ALA A 181 -12.20 -16.44 -3.62
CA ALA A 181 -12.39 -17.05 -2.29
C ALA A 181 -13.06 -18.44 -2.29
N GLY A 182 -13.31 -19.02 -3.47
CA GLY A 182 -13.89 -20.36 -3.59
C GLY A 182 -12.97 -21.49 -3.05
N LEU A 183 -13.44 -22.73 -3.14
CA LEU A 183 -12.68 -23.91 -2.71
C LEU A 183 -11.30 -23.98 -3.38
N GLY A 184 -10.27 -24.30 -2.60
CA GLY A 184 -8.89 -24.38 -3.07
C GLY A 184 -8.26 -23.07 -3.53
N SER A 185 -8.80 -21.92 -3.12
CA SER A 185 -8.18 -20.63 -3.46
C SER A 185 -6.83 -20.45 -2.75
N PRO A 186 -5.74 -20.12 -3.48
CA PRO A 186 -4.48 -19.71 -2.85
C PRO A 186 -4.62 -18.45 -2.00
N PHE A 187 -5.54 -17.54 -2.35
CA PHE A 187 -5.82 -16.34 -1.54
C PHE A 187 -6.31 -16.72 -0.13
N VAL A 188 -7.31 -17.62 -0.05
CA VAL A 188 -7.83 -18.10 1.24
C VAL A 188 -6.82 -18.97 1.97
N ALA A 189 -6.00 -19.73 1.25
CA ALA A 189 -4.90 -20.49 1.84
C ALA A 189 -3.87 -19.56 2.52
N LEU A 190 -3.54 -18.43 1.88
CA LEU A 190 -2.65 -17.42 2.44
C LEU A 190 -3.25 -16.78 3.69
N VAL A 191 -4.53 -16.38 3.68
CA VAL A 191 -5.23 -15.87 4.88
C VAL A 191 -5.15 -16.87 6.05
N LYS A 192 -5.27 -18.17 5.77
CA LYS A 192 -5.20 -19.24 6.79
C LYS A 192 -3.79 -19.48 7.31
N ALA A 193 -2.80 -19.46 6.43
CA ALA A 193 -1.40 -19.67 6.79
C ALA A 193 -0.81 -18.46 7.51
N TRP A 194 -1.42 -17.30 7.32
CA TRP A 194 -0.85 -16.04 7.73
C TRP A 194 -0.46 -15.94 9.21
N PRO A 195 -1.26 -16.34 10.21
CA PRO A 195 -0.85 -16.24 11.61
C PRO A 195 0.49 -16.94 11.91
N TYR A 196 0.78 -18.02 11.17
CA TYR A 196 2.06 -18.73 11.25
C TYR A 196 3.18 -17.96 10.55
N VAL A 197 2.91 -17.38 9.37
CA VAL A 197 3.85 -16.49 8.67
C VAL A 197 4.23 -15.31 9.57
N PHE A 198 3.27 -14.66 10.22
CA PHE A 198 3.54 -13.59 11.17
C PHE A 198 4.37 -14.04 12.37
N ALA A 199 4.03 -15.18 12.98
CA ALA A 199 4.78 -15.68 14.12
C ALA A 199 6.25 -15.94 13.74
N VAL A 200 6.49 -16.52 12.56
CA VAL A 200 7.83 -16.90 12.08
C VAL A 200 8.63 -15.70 11.56
N PHE A 201 8.01 -14.75 10.86
CA PHE A 201 8.71 -13.65 10.19
C PHE A 201 8.60 -12.29 10.89
N CYS A 202 7.70 -12.12 11.88
CA CYS A 202 7.71 -10.93 12.73
C CYS A 202 8.12 -11.27 14.17
N VAL A 203 7.33 -12.11 14.84
CA VAL A 203 7.46 -12.28 16.29
C VAL A 203 8.79 -12.93 16.66
N LEU A 204 9.19 -13.97 15.92
CA LEU A 204 10.43 -14.70 16.20
C LEU A 204 11.70 -13.86 15.98
N PRO A 205 11.94 -13.20 14.83
CA PRO A 205 13.14 -12.38 14.62
C PRO A 205 13.27 -11.25 15.64
N VAL A 206 12.15 -10.58 15.96
CA VAL A 206 12.10 -9.53 16.98
C VAL A 206 12.45 -10.09 18.36
N GLY A 207 11.86 -11.23 18.73
CA GLY A 207 12.15 -11.90 19.99
C GLY A 207 13.62 -12.31 20.11
N LEU A 208 14.23 -12.78 19.02
CA LEU A 208 15.65 -13.14 18.98
C LEU A 208 16.56 -11.91 19.10
N LEU A 209 16.22 -10.80 18.44
CA LEU A 209 16.98 -9.53 18.59
C LEU A 209 16.94 -9.00 20.02
N LEU A 210 15.77 -9.01 20.65
CA LEU A 210 15.61 -8.58 22.04
C LEU A 210 16.40 -9.50 22.99
N ALA A 211 16.36 -10.82 22.76
CA ALA A 211 17.12 -11.79 23.55
C ALA A 211 18.64 -11.65 23.37
N ALA A 212 19.11 -11.17 22.22
CA ALA A 212 20.52 -10.95 21.93
C ALA A 212 21.08 -9.64 22.54
N GLY A 213 20.23 -8.77 23.12
CA GLY A 213 20.67 -7.53 23.75
C GLY A 213 21.29 -6.50 22.80
N ASN A 214 20.98 -6.57 21.50
CA ASN A 214 21.56 -5.69 20.50
C ASN A 214 21.03 -4.25 20.64
N LEU A 215 21.91 -3.24 20.74
CA LEU A 215 21.51 -1.83 20.87
C LEU A 215 20.75 -1.30 19.63
N ALA A 216 21.02 -1.85 18.44
CA ALA A 216 20.24 -1.58 17.23
C ALA A 216 18.79 -2.03 17.36
N ALA A 217 18.46 -2.85 18.37
CA ALA A 217 17.10 -3.25 18.66
C ALA A 217 16.18 -2.06 18.90
N HIS A 218 16.64 -0.91 19.38
CA HIS A 218 15.76 0.25 19.61
C HIS A 218 15.25 0.89 18.32
N LEU A 219 16.13 1.10 17.34
CA LEU A 219 15.73 1.59 16.01
C LEU A 219 14.88 0.56 15.28
N LEU A 220 15.31 -0.71 15.35
CA LEU A 220 14.52 -1.84 14.83
C LEU A 220 13.20 -2.01 15.58
N PHE A 221 13.07 -1.56 16.83
CA PHE A 221 11.83 -1.65 17.61
C PHE A 221 10.78 -0.68 17.09
N ALA A 222 11.17 0.56 16.74
CA ALA A 222 10.25 1.51 16.12
C ALA A 222 9.71 0.98 14.78
N GLU A 223 10.60 0.45 13.94
CA GLU A 223 10.20 -0.19 12.68
C GLU A 223 9.38 -1.46 12.92
N THR A 224 9.76 -2.27 13.91
CA THR A 224 9.02 -3.46 14.32
C THR A 224 7.60 -3.11 14.74
N VAL A 225 7.40 -2.03 15.51
CA VAL A 225 6.05 -1.58 15.89
C VAL A 225 5.23 -1.27 14.64
N LEU A 226 5.81 -0.56 13.67
CA LEU A 226 5.13 -0.28 12.41
C LEU A 226 4.82 -1.56 11.61
N VAL A 227 5.74 -2.51 11.54
CA VAL A 227 5.57 -3.80 10.84
C VAL A 227 4.54 -4.69 11.53
N VAL A 228 4.59 -4.76 12.87
CA VAL A 228 3.61 -5.48 13.69
C VAL A 228 2.21 -4.89 13.51
N LEU A 229 2.09 -3.57 13.35
CA LEU A 229 0.82 -2.90 13.08
C LEU A 229 0.41 -2.95 11.61
N ALA A 230 1.35 -3.05 10.66
CA ALA A 230 1.07 -3.22 9.23
C ALA A 230 0.26 -4.51 8.98
N LEU A 231 0.50 -5.53 9.80
CA LEU A 231 -0.24 -6.76 9.66
C LEU A 231 -1.76 -6.63 9.91
N PRO A 232 -2.21 -6.28 11.12
CA PRO A 232 -3.64 -6.22 11.41
C PRO A 232 -4.36 -5.30 10.43
N LYS A 233 -3.70 -4.28 9.89
CA LYS A 233 -4.22 -3.43 8.80
C LYS A 233 -4.58 -4.25 7.55
N VAL A 234 -3.60 -4.90 6.92
CA VAL A 234 -3.82 -5.69 5.70
C VAL A 234 -4.85 -6.79 5.92
N LEU A 235 -4.74 -7.51 7.04
CA LEU A 235 -5.71 -8.55 7.38
C LEU A 235 -7.11 -7.99 7.60
N LEU A 236 -7.25 -6.84 8.25
CA LEU A 236 -8.56 -6.26 8.54
C LEU A 236 -9.31 -5.92 7.25
N ILE A 237 -8.61 -5.38 6.24
CA ILE A 237 -9.18 -5.13 4.91
C ILE A 237 -9.59 -6.43 4.21
N VAL A 238 -8.69 -7.41 4.18
CA VAL A 238 -8.95 -8.71 3.53
C VAL A 238 -10.07 -9.48 4.23
N VAL A 239 -10.04 -9.55 5.55
CA VAL A 239 -11.07 -10.19 6.39
C VAL A 239 -12.39 -9.45 6.29
N GLY A 240 -12.39 -8.12 6.32
CA GLY A 240 -13.58 -7.30 6.12
C GLY A 240 -14.25 -7.59 4.77
N ALA A 241 -13.45 -7.78 3.72
CA ALA A 241 -13.94 -8.14 2.39
C ALA A 241 -14.53 -9.57 2.36
N LEU A 242 -13.85 -10.55 2.96
CA LEU A 242 -14.33 -11.93 3.06
C LEU A 242 -15.61 -12.03 3.90
N TRP A 243 -15.69 -11.30 5.02
CA TRP A 243 -16.89 -11.27 5.86
C TRP A 243 -18.05 -10.62 5.12
N SER A 244 -17.80 -9.53 4.39
CA SER A 244 -18.82 -8.89 3.56
C SER A 244 -19.38 -9.84 2.52
N ALA A 245 -18.52 -10.62 1.85
CA ALA A 245 -18.89 -11.66 0.89
C ALA A 245 -19.80 -12.73 1.52
N GLU A 246 -19.38 -13.31 2.65
CA GLU A 246 -20.15 -14.36 3.33
C GLU A 246 -21.50 -13.85 3.87
N LEU A 247 -21.56 -12.63 4.43
CA LEU A 247 -22.81 -12.02 4.91
C LEU A 247 -23.74 -11.61 3.75
N ALA A 248 -23.19 -11.20 2.61
CA ALA A 248 -23.96 -10.92 1.40
C ALA A 248 -24.58 -12.21 0.82
N ALA A 249 -23.83 -13.30 0.80
CA ALA A 249 -24.30 -14.62 0.42
C ALA A 249 -25.40 -15.14 1.36
N ASP A 250 -25.25 -14.97 2.68
CA ASP A 250 -26.29 -15.30 3.67
C ASP A 250 -27.56 -14.48 3.47
N ARG A 251 -27.43 -13.18 3.18
CA ARG A 251 -28.56 -12.31 2.87
C ARG A 251 -29.30 -12.81 1.63
N TYR A 252 -28.55 -13.16 0.58
CA TYR A 252 -29.14 -13.68 -0.65
C TYR A 252 -29.95 -14.96 -0.39
N ALA A 253 -29.39 -15.88 0.40
CA ALA A 253 -30.09 -17.09 0.83
C ALA A 253 -31.33 -16.77 1.66
N ALA A 254 -31.21 -15.91 2.69
CA ALA A 254 -32.33 -15.52 3.55
C ALA A 254 -33.44 -14.72 2.84
N GLY A 255 -33.12 -14.02 1.75
CA GLY A 255 -34.08 -13.31 0.92
C GLY A 255 -34.82 -14.20 -0.09
N THR A 256 -34.35 -15.44 -0.29
CA THR A 256 -34.88 -16.37 -1.30
C THR A 256 -35.47 -17.64 -0.67
N ALA A 257 -34.87 -18.13 0.41
CA ALA A 257 -35.32 -19.29 1.17
C ALA A 257 -36.33 -18.91 2.26
N VAL A 258 -37.03 -19.93 2.79
CA VAL A 258 -37.80 -19.78 4.03
C VAL A 258 -36.85 -19.42 5.17
N ARG A 259 -37.16 -18.37 5.95
CA ARG A 259 -36.28 -17.86 7.02
C ARG A 259 -35.89 -18.94 8.04
N ALA A 260 -36.82 -19.82 8.40
CA ALA A 260 -36.56 -20.94 9.31
C ALA A 260 -35.54 -21.95 8.73
N ALA A 261 -35.58 -22.18 7.41
CA ALA A 261 -34.65 -23.06 6.72
C ALA A 261 -33.21 -22.50 6.73
N GLN A 262 -33.03 -21.19 6.49
CA GLN A 262 -31.71 -20.55 6.61
C GLN A 262 -31.15 -20.67 8.04
N TRP A 263 -32.00 -20.52 9.05
CA TRP A 263 -31.58 -20.66 10.45
C TRP A 263 -31.11 -22.09 10.75
N ARG A 264 -31.86 -23.11 10.31
CA ARG A 264 -31.48 -24.52 10.44
C ARG A 264 -30.20 -24.83 9.66
N ALA A 265 -30.05 -24.31 8.45
CA ALA A 265 -28.84 -24.43 7.62
C ALA A 265 -27.59 -23.84 8.30
N LEU A 266 -27.69 -22.61 8.83
CA LEU A 266 -26.57 -21.96 9.53
C LEU A 266 -26.19 -22.68 10.83
N ASN A 267 -27.16 -23.29 11.52
CA ASN A 267 -26.87 -24.11 12.68
C ASN A 267 -26.25 -25.46 12.32
N ALA A 268 -26.66 -26.07 11.19
CA ALA A 268 -26.00 -27.26 10.65
C ALA A 268 -24.55 -26.98 10.21
N LEU A 269 -24.26 -25.74 9.79
CA LEU A 269 -22.93 -25.24 9.47
C LEU A 269 -22.10 -24.81 10.68
N ALA A 270 -22.69 -24.76 11.89
CA ALA A 270 -21.99 -24.26 13.06
C ALA A 270 -20.70 -25.08 13.25
N PRO A 271 -19.52 -24.43 13.22
CA PRO A 271 -18.27 -25.15 13.15
C PRO A 271 -18.12 -26.09 14.34
N SER A 272 -17.61 -27.29 14.06
CA SER A 272 -17.07 -28.14 15.13
C SER A 272 -16.10 -27.29 15.95
N ARG A 273 -16.18 -27.37 17.29
CA ARG A 273 -15.47 -26.49 18.24
C ARG A 273 -13.94 -26.42 18.04
N HIS A 274 -13.37 -27.21 17.14
CA HIS A 274 -11.95 -27.49 16.98
C HIS A 274 -11.20 -26.62 15.94
N ARG A 275 -11.79 -25.57 15.35
CA ARG A 275 -11.09 -24.71 14.35
C ARG A 275 -11.15 -23.21 14.68
N PRO A 276 -10.36 -22.71 15.65
CA PRO A 276 -10.39 -21.31 16.08
C PRO A 276 -10.01 -20.34 14.96
N LEU A 277 -9.04 -20.70 14.10
CA LEU A 277 -8.62 -19.89 12.95
C LEU A 277 -9.71 -19.73 11.89
N GLY A 278 -10.72 -20.62 11.88
CA GLY A 278 -11.89 -20.52 11.01
C GLY A 278 -12.66 -19.21 11.17
N ARG A 279 -12.56 -18.57 12.34
CA ARG A 279 -13.23 -17.31 12.67
C ARG A 279 -12.61 -16.10 12.00
N LEU A 280 -11.38 -16.22 11.47
CA LEU A 280 -10.74 -15.11 10.77
C LEU A 280 -11.39 -14.88 9.41
N TYR A 281 -11.68 -15.93 8.65
CA TYR A 281 -12.19 -15.81 7.29
C TYR A 281 -13.69 -16.13 7.14
N HIS A 282 -14.37 -16.55 8.21
CA HIS A 282 -15.82 -16.62 8.28
C HIS A 282 -16.35 -15.81 9.47
N PRO A 283 -17.41 -15.00 9.29
CA PRO A 283 -18.06 -14.31 10.40
C PRO A 283 -18.59 -15.31 11.45
N PRO A 284 -18.59 -14.96 12.75
CA PRO A 284 -19.20 -15.80 13.77
C PRO A 284 -20.67 -16.11 13.44
N VAL A 285 -21.12 -17.35 13.70
CA VAL A 285 -22.49 -17.80 13.37
C VAL A 285 -23.56 -16.88 13.93
N ARG A 286 -23.36 -16.34 15.14
CA ARG A 286 -24.29 -15.36 15.74
C ARG A 286 -24.44 -14.09 14.90
N VAL A 287 -23.35 -13.59 14.32
CA VAL A 287 -23.36 -12.44 13.42
C VAL A 287 -24.09 -12.80 12.12
N ARG A 288 -23.78 -13.95 11.53
CA ARG A 288 -24.47 -14.47 10.32
C ARG A 288 -25.99 -14.57 10.53
N LEU A 289 -26.41 -15.20 11.63
CA LEU A 289 -27.81 -15.33 12.03
C LEU A 289 -28.47 -13.96 12.26
N TRP A 290 -27.77 -13.00 12.87
CA TRP A 290 -28.30 -11.66 13.12
C TRP A 290 -28.61 -10.91 11.82
N PHE A 291 -27.70 -10.96 10.84
CA PHE A 291 -27.90 -10.36 9.51
C PHE A 291 -28.98 -11.09 8.71
N ALA A 292 -28.97 -12.43 8.71
CA ALA A 292 -29.97 -13.24 8.00
C ALA A 292 -31.40 -13.02 8.54
N ALA A 293 -31.56 -12.76 9.85
CA ALA A 293 -32.84 -12.46 10.45
C ALA A 293 -33.36 -11.04 10.14
N ARG A 294 -32.50 -10.13 9.65
CA ARG A 294 -32.77 -8.68 9.50
C ARG A 294 -32.49 -8.17 8.09
N THR A 295 -32.59 -9.03 7.08
CA THR A 295 -32.29 -8.66 5.70
C THR A 295 -33.15 -7.48 5.20
N ASP A 296 -34.37 -7.36 5.65
CA ASP A 296 -35.29 -6.26 5.33
C ASP A 296 -34.99 -4.96 6.09
N ARG A 297 -34.22 -5.00 7.18
CA ARG A 297 -33.98 -3.83 8.03
C ARG A 297 -32.90 -2.92 7.42
N PRO A 298 -33.15 -1.59 7.31
CA PRO A 298 -32.20 -0.65 6.72
C PRO A 298 -30.90 -0.55 7.52
N VAL A 299 -30.96 -0.71 8.85
CA VAL A 299 -29.77 -0.71 9.71
C VAL A 299 -28.84 -1.87 9.39
N ALA A 300 -29.38 -3.08 9.22
CA ALA A 300 -28.56 -4.25 8.86
C ALA A 300 -27.98 -4.10 7.45
N GLN A 301 -28.75 -3.51 6.52
CA GLN A 301 -28.25 -3.18 5.19
C GLN A 301 -27.08 -2.18 5.25
N LEU A 302 -27.25 -1.09 5.99
CA LEU A 302 -26.21 -0.07 6.16
C LEU A 302 -24.94 -0.66 6.77
N LEU A 303 -25.05 -1.45 7.86
CA LEU A 303 -23.91 -2.09 8.50
C LEU A 303 -23.18 -3.06 7.57
N LEU A 304 -23.90 -3.82 6.74
CA LEU A 304 -23.28 -4.72 5.76
C LEU A 304 -22.53 -3.95 4.67
N VAL A 305 -23.08 -2.83 4.20
CA VAL A 305 -22.43 -1.97 3.20
C VAL A 305 -21.20 -1.28 3.79
N LEU A 306 -21.28 -0.83 5.04
CA LEU A 306 -20.20 -0.13 5.75
C LEU A 306 -19.12 -1.04 6.33
N LEU A 307 -19.29 -2.37 6.32
CA LEU A 307 -18.36 -3.29 6.98
C LEU A 307 -16.91 -3.11 6.49
N TRP A 308 -16.71 -3.00 5.17
CA TRP A 308 -15.39 -2.81 4.59
C TRP A 308 -14.85 -1.37 4.73
N PRO A 309 -15.63 -0.28 4.50
CA PRO A 309 -15.18 1.07 4.84
C PRO A 309 -14.81 1.26 6.32
N VAL A 310 -15.50 0.58 7.25
CA VAL A 310 -15.15 0.60 8.67
C VAL A 310 -13.82 -0.12 8.90
N ALA A 311 -13.53 -1.20 8.17
CA ALA A 311 -12.21 -1.82 8.19
C ALA A 311 -11.10 -0.84 7.75
N VAL A 312 -11.34 -0.05 6.68
CA VAL A 312 -10.43 1.03 6.24
C VAL A 312 -10.28 2.13 7.30
N LEU A 313 -11.37 2.53 7.94
CA LEU A 313 -11.30 3.52 9.02
C LEU A 313 -10.45 3.03 10.19
N VAL A 314 -10.65 1.78 10.60
CA VAL A 314 -9.86 1.18 11.69
C VAL A 314 -8.40 0.98 11.28
N GLU A 315 -8.11 0.64 10.02
CA GLU A 315 -6.75 0.66 9.48
C GLU A 315 -6.09 2.04 9.66
N ASN A 316 -6.74 3.13 9.24
CA ASN A 316 -6.20 4.48 9.41
C ASN A 316 -6.00 4.86 10.89
N LEU A 317 -6.88 4.37 11.80
CA LEU A 317 -6.68 4.56 13.24
C LEU A 317 -5.45 3.80 13.75
N LEU A 318 -5.17 2.61 13.22
CA LEU A 318 -3.95 1.86 13.52
C LEU A 318 -2.71 2.57 12.95
N ASP A 319 -2.80 3.21 11.79
CA ASP A 319 -1.74 4.06 11.24
C ASP A 319 -1.45 5.25 12.17
N LEU A 320 -2.50 5.93 12.63
CA LEU A 320 -2.36 7.07 13.54
C LEU A 320 -1.69 6.66 14.86
N VAL A 321 -2.19 5.62 15.52
CA VAL A 321 -1.65 5.14 16.80
C VAL A 321 -0.24 4.58 16.62
N GLY A 322 -0.01 3.83 15.54
CA GLY A 322 1.30 3.26 15.21
C GLY A 322 2.35 4.31 14.87
N GLY A 323 1.98 5.32 14.07
CA GLY A 323 2.83 6.45 13.74
C GLY A 323 3.20 7.25 14.98
N ALA A 324 2.25 7.53 15.88
CA ALA A 324 2.53 8.23 17.13
C ALA A 324 3.49 7.43 18.02
N ALA A 325 3.30 6.11 18.12
CA ALA A 325 4.21 5.24 18.86
C ALA A 325 5.61 5.22 18.23
N ALA A 326 5.71 5.10 16.90
CA ALA A 326 6.98 5.08 16.19
C ALA A 326 7.74 6.40 16.33
N VAL A 327 7.08 7.55 16.15
CA VAL A 327 7.70 8.88 16.33
C VAL A 327 8.23 9.06 17.75
N ARG A 328 7.48 8.59 18.76
CA ARG A 328 7.90 8.63 20.16
C ARG A 328 9.10 7.72 20.44
N LEU A 329 9.23 6.60 19.73
CA LEU A 329 10.36 5.69 19.87
C LEU A 329 11.61 6.20 19.15
N LEU A 330 11.45 6.99 18.08
CA LEU A 330 12.55 7.52 17.26
C LEU A 330 13.18 8.80 17.82
N GLY A 331 12.66 9.40 18.89
CA GLY A 331 13.29 10.56 19.53
C GLY A 331 12.66 10.95 20.86
N ASP A 332 13.33 11.86 21.60
CA ASP A 332 12.90 12.39 22.90
C ASP A 332 11.71 13.37 22.81
N THR A 333 10.70 13.02 22.01
CA THR A 333 9.51 13.83 21.81
C THR A 333 8.43 13.52 22.85
N THR A 334 7.69 14.55 23.25
CA THR A 334 6.53 14.36 24.14
C THR A 334 5.43 13.58 23.41
N ALA A 335 4.58 12.85 24.15
CA ALA A 335 3.47 12.10 23.55
C ALA A 335 2.51 13.01 22.74
N ALA A 336 2.33 14.26 23.20
CA ALA A 336 1.53 15.24 22.49
C ALA A 336 2.15 15.65 21.15
N GLU A 337 3.46 15.84 21.09
CA GLU A 337 4.16 16.18 19.84
C GLU A 337 4.17 15.01 18.85
N ALA A 338 4.44 13.79 19.33
CA ALA A 338 4.36 12.59 18.51
C ALA A 338 2.96 12.38 17.93
N MET A 339 1.91 12.60 18.73
CA MET A 339 0.52 12.56 18.25
C MET A 339 0.23 13.65 17.21
N ARG A 340 0.70 14.89 17.40
CA ARG A 340 0.53 15.96 16.40
C ARG A 340 1.18 15.60 15.07
N LYS A 341 2.41 15.06 15.09
CA LYS A 341 3.11 14.59 13.89
C LYS A 341 2.34 13.45 13.21
N ALA A 342 1.87 12.47 13.98
CA ALA A 342 1.08 11.36 13.46
C ALA A 342 -0.25 11.84 12.84
N VAL A 343 -0.95 12.78 13.47
CA VAL A 343 -2.18 13.39 12.92
C VAL A 343 -1.88 14.10 11.59
N ALA A 344 -0.77 14.85 11.49
CA ALA A 344 -0.38 15.52 10.26
C ALA A 344 -0.12 14.51 9.11
N LEU A 345 0.56 13.39 9.40
CA LEU A 345 0.81 12.32 8.43
C LEU A 345 -0.49 11.62 8.02
N SER A 346 -1.36 11.26 8.97
CA SER A 346 -2.66 10.65 8.67
C SER A 346 -3.58 11.59 7.89
N HIS A 347 -3.50 12.90 8.16
CA HIS A 347 -4.21 13.93 7.41
C HIS A 347 -3.74 13.98 5.95
N GLU A 348 -2.42 13.99 5.72
CA GLU A 348 -1.86 13.91 4.38
C GLU A 348 -2.32 12.66 3.65
N GLN A 349 -2.31 11.49 4.30
CA GLN A 349 -2.82 10.24 3.73
C GLN A 349 -4.31 10.30 3.41
N LEU A 350 -5.11 10.95 4.25
CA LEU A 350 -6.56 11.09 4.04
C LEU A 350 -6.88 11.96 2.81
N VAL A 351 -6.15 13.07 2.63
CA VAL A 351 -6.41 14.05 1.57
C VAL A 351 -5.76 13.64 0.24
N SER A 352 -4.51 13.19 0.27
CA SER A 352 -3.74 12.81 -0.92
C SER A 352 -3.96 11.34 -1.34
N GLY A 353 -4.40 10.49 -0.41
CA GLY A 353 -4.57 9.07 -0.66
C GLY A 353 -5.77 8.75 -1.55
N SER A 354 -5.56 7.87 -2.52
CA SER A 354 -6.60 7.41 -3.46
C SER A 354 -7.65 6.49 -2.81
N LEU A 355 -7.41 5.99 -1.60
CA LEU A 355 -8.24 4.97 -0.97
C LEU A 355 -9.67 5.46 -0.68
N TRP A 356 -9.83 6.57 0.03
CA TRP A 356 -11.14 7.12 0.39
C TRP A 356 -11.92 7.62 -0.82
N TRP A 357 -11.22 8.19 -1.80
CA TRP A 357 -11.80 8.51 -3.10
C TRP A 357 -12.30 7.26 -3.84
N THR A 358 -11.57 6.15 -3.77
CA THR A 358 -11.99 4.87 -4.35
C THR A 358 -13.22 4.31 -3.62
N VAL A 359 -13.29 4.40 -2.29
CA VAL A 359 -14.47 3.99 -1.51
C VAL A 359 -15.70 4.81 -1.94
N LEU A 360 -15.54 6.13 -2.02
CA LEU A 360 -16.60 7.04 -2.44
C LEU A 360 -17.06 6.74 -3.87
N GLY A 361 -16.12 6.58 -4.80
CA GLY A 361 -16.39 6.22 -6.19
C GLY A 361 -17.08 4.87 -6.33
N ALA A 362 -16.65 3.86 -5.56
CA ALA A 362 -17.30 2.56 -5.52
C ALA A 362 -18.77 2.68 -5.09
N PHE A 363 -19.08 3.46 -4.06
CA PHE A 363 -20.47 3.68 -3.66
C PHE A 363 -21.30 4.44 -4.69
N ALA A 364 -20.72 5.46 -5.33
CA ALA A 364 -21.42 6.25 -6.34
C ALA A 364 -21.76 5.41 -7.58
N VAL A 365 -20.83 4.56 -8.02
CA VAL A 365 -20.93 3.85 -9.29
C VAL A 365 -21.58 2.46 -9.16
N TRP A 366 -21.45 1.79 -8.00
CA TRP A 366 -21.90 0.40 -7.83
C TRP A 366 -23.40 0.14 -8.09
N PRO A 367 -24.35 1.02 -7.70
CA PRO A 367 -25.76 0.83 -8.04
C PRO A 367 -26.03 0.68 -9.55
N LEU A 368 -25.15 1.24 -10.39
CA LEU A 368 -25.19 1.13 -11.85
C LEU A 368 -24.49 -0.15 -12.35
N LEU A 369 -23.45 -0.60 -11.65
CA LEU A 369 -22.64 -1.77 -12.03
C LEU A 369 -23.17 -3.11 -11.50
N ALA A 370 -24.03 -3.12 -10.47
CA ALA A 370 -24.45 -4.37 -9.83
C ALA A 370 -25.12 -5.36 -10.80
N VAL A 371 -25.94 -4.87 -11.73
CA VAL A 371 -26.61 -5.70 -12.75
C VAL A 371 -25.65 -6.24 -13.80
N PRO A 372 -24.86 -5.42 -14.53
CA PRO A 372 -23.89 -5.93 -15.48
C PRO A 372 -22.84 -6.83 -14.81
N TRP A 373 -22.46 -6.54 -13.56
CA TRP A 373 -21.57 -7.40 -12.78
C TRP A 373 -22.15 -8.80 -12.57
N ALA A 374 -23.39 -8.91 -12.10
CA ALA A 374 -24.02 -10.23 -11.91
C ALA A 374 -24.13 -11.00 -13.24
N ARG A 375 -24.45 -10.30 -14.34
CA ARG A 375 -24.53 -10.89 -15.70
C ARG A 375 -23.17 -11.38 -16.21
N LEU A 376 -22.09 -10.67 -15.89
CA LEU A 376 -20.72 -11.07 -16.24
C LEU A 376 -20.43 -12.49 -15.72
N TRP A 377 -20.90 -12.79 -14.51
CA TRP A 377 -20.74 -14.09 -13.84
C TRP A 377 -21.83 -15.11 -14.17
N GLY A 378 -22.65 -14.85 -15.21
CA GLY A 378 -23.64 -15.81 -15.72
C GLY A 378 -24.94 -15.88 -14.92
N TRP A 379 -25.17 -14.93 -14.01
CA TRP A 379 -26.42 -14.87 -13.24
C TRP A 379 -27.62 -14.57 -14.16
N ARG A 380 -28.64 -15.44 -14.12
CA ARG A 380 -29.93 -15.26 -14.81
C ARG A 380 -31.14 -15.36 -13.88
N GLY A 381 -30.90 -15.59 -12.59
CA GLY A 381 -31.95 -15.81 -11.60
C GLY A 381 -32.77 -14.55 -11.30
N ARG A 382 -33.94 -14.77 -10.71
CA ARG A 382 -34.89 -13.72 -10.29
C ARG A 382 -34.21 -12.71 -9.37
N GLU A 383 -34.61 -11.44 -9.52
CA GLU A 383 -34.08 -10.37 -8.68
C GLU A 383 -34.51 -10.58 -7.23
N VAL A 384 -33.54 -10.57 -6.31
CA VAL A 384 -33.81 -10.61 -4.87
C VAL A 384 -33.88 -9.17 -4.37
N GLY A 385 -34.79 -8.91 -3.42
CA GLY A 385 -35.05 -7.59 -2.87
C GLY A 385 -33.77 -6.78 -2.62
N GLY A 386 -33.69 -5.64 -3.32
CA GLY A 386 -32.55 -4.74 -3.25
C GLY A 386 -32.33 -4.12 -1.88
N PHE A 387 -31.19 -3.46 -1.71
CA PHE A 387 -30.96 -2.60 -0.57
C PHE A 387 -31.81 -1.33 -0.69
N SER A 388 -32.21 -0.78 0.46
CA SER A 388 -32.90 0.49 0.54
C SER A 388 -32.00 1.60 -0.04
N PRO A 389 -32.53 2.49 -0.91
CA PRO A 389 -31.81 3.68 -1.36
C PRO A 389 -31.26 4.51 -0.21
N ALA A 390 -31.98 4.59 0.91
CA ALA A 390 -31.53 5.32 2.10
C ALA A 390 -30.31 4.66 2.75
N ALA A 391 -30.22 3.33 2.76
CA ALA A 391 -29.05 2.63 3.29
C ALA A 391 -27.81 2.89 2.41
N TYR A 392 -27.98 2.92 1.09
CA TYR A 392 -26.91 3.27 0.15
C TYR A 392 -26.49 4.73 0.27
N ALA A 393 -27.44 5.66 0.28
CA ALA A 393 -27.15 7.09 0.47
C ALA A 393 -26.46 7.34 1.83
N GLY A 394 -26.92 6.68 2.89
CA GLY A 394 -26.29 6.74 4.21
C GLY A 394 -24.85 6.20 4.20
N SER A 395 -24.56 5.17 3.41
CA SER A 395 -23.20 4.62 3.31
C SER A 395 -22.20 5.55 2.62
N VAL A 396 -22.67 6.44 1.74
CA VAL A 396 -21.86 7.48 1.09
C VAL A 396 -21.42 8.56 2.08
N LEU A 397 -22.23 8.83 3.11
CA LEU A 397 -21.93 9.89 4.08
C LEU A 397 -20.62 9.65 4.82
N LEU A 398 -20.30 8.41 5.19
CA LEU A 398 -19.06 8.11 5.93
C LEU A 398 -17.79 8.52 5.15
N PRO A 399 -17.50 7.99 3.95
CA PRO A 399 -16.32 8.41 3.20
C PRO A 399 -16.37 9.89 2.80
N ALA A 400 -17.55 10.43 2.48
CA ALA A 400 -17.69 11.85 2.13
C ALA A 400 -17.35 12.77 3.31
N LEU A 401 -17.83 12.45 4.52
CA LEU A 401 -17.52 13.21 5.74
C LEU A 401 -16.05 13.12 6.10
N LEU A 402 -15.43 11.94 5.96
CA LEU A 402 -14.00 11.77 6.22
C LEU A 402 -13.15 12.60 5.24
N LEU A 403 -13.46 12.55 3.94
CA LEU A 403 -12.79 13.38 2.93
C LEU A 403 -13.03 14.87 3.18
N ALA A 404 -14.27 15.28 3.49
CA ALA A 404 -14.60 16.66 3.79
C ALA A 404 -13.86 17.16 5.05
N LEU A 405 -13.77 16.33 6.09
CA LEU A 405 -13.02 16.65 7.30
C LEU A 405 -11.54 16.89 6.97
N GLY A 406 -10.92 15.99 6.20
CA GLY A 406 -9.54 16.17 5.74
C GLY A 406 -9.36 17.42 4.88
N LEU A 407 -10.29 17.75 3.98
CA LEU A 407 -10.18 18.95 3.14
C LEU A 407 -10.40 20.26 3.91
N LEU A 408 -11.20 20.24 4.98
CA LEU A 408 -11.52 21.43 5.79
C LEU A 408 -10.50 21.73 6.88
N THR A 409 -9.82 20.71 7.40
CA THR A 409 -8.75 20.93 8.38
C THR A 409 -7.49 21.36 7.65
N THR A 410 -7.19 22.65 7.59
CA THR A 410 -5.83 23.06 7.22
C THR A 410 -4.91 22.56 8.33
N ALA A 411 -4.02 21.62 8.01
CA ALA A 411 -3.01 21.17 8.95
C ALA A 411 -2.33 22.44 9.51
N PRO A 412 -2.22 22.61 10.84
CA PRO A 412 -1.52 23.75 11.39
C PRO A 412 -0.12 23.71 10.79
N GLU A 413 0.19 24.72 9.97
CA GLU A 413 1.50 24.88 9.38
C GLU A 413 2.48 24.82 10.56
N PRO A 414 3.46 23.90 10.56
CA PRO A 414 4.40 23.83 11.65
C PRO A 414 5.00 25.23 11.76
N ALA A 415 4.74 25.91 12.87
CA ALA A 415 5.26 27.24 13.11
C ALA A 415 6.77 27.13 12.90
N SER A 416 7.23 27.65 11.77
CA SER A 416 8.63 27.66 11.44
C SER A 416 9.23 28.64 12.41
N ASP A 417 9.80 28.14 13.51
CA ASP A 417 10.64 28.91 14.44
C ASP A 417 11.94 29.40 13.75
N ALA A 418 11.96 29.52 12.41
CA ALA A 418 13.02 30.11 11.60
C ALA A 418 13.03 31.65 11.66
N THR A 419 12.72 32.22 12.82
CA THR A 419 13.17 33.58 13.15
C THR A 419 13.87 33.58 14.50
N ALA A 420 14.77 32.61 14.69
CA ALA A 420 15.92 32.85 15.55
C ALA A 420 16.74 33.98 14.89
N PRO A 421 16.90 35.16 15.53
CA PRO A 421 17.75 36.21 14.99
C PRO A 421 19.15 35.65 14.81
N ALA A 422 19.75 35.90 13.65
CA ALA A 422 21.12 35.53 13.35
C ALA A 422 22.04 35.93 14.53
N PRO A 423 22.87 35.01 15.05
CA PRO A 423 23.85 35.39 16.05
C PRO A 423 24.75 36.45 15.42
N SER A 424 24.76 37.62 16.04
CA SER A 424 25.58 38.75 15.62
C SER A 424 27.04 38.31 15.61
N ASP A 425 27.71 38.50 14.48
CA ASP A 425 29.15 38.32 14.33
C ASP A 425 29.89 39.05 15.46
N SER A 426 30.36 38.30 16.45
CA SER A 426 31.35 38.76 17.41
C SER A 426 32.72 38.32 16.90
N THR A 427 33.27 39.15 16.02
CA THR A 427 34.68 39.11 15.64
C THR A 427 35.50 39.56 16.85
N GLY A 428 36.10 38.61 17.55
CA GLY A 428 37.09 38.86 18.59
C GLY A 428 38.17 37.78 18.56
N PRO A 429 39.41 38.08 18.11
CA PRO A 429 40.50 37.13 18.20
C PRO A 429 40.99 37.08 19.66
N ALA A 430 40.77 35.95 20.33
CA ALA A 430 41.44 35.67 21.61
C ALA A 430 42.85 35.10 21.33
N PRO A 431 43.91 35.60 21.99
CA PRO A 431 45.27 35.16 21.76
C PRO A 431 45.54 33.79 22.40
N SER A 432 46.23 32.95 21.63
CA SER A 432 46.76 31.65 22.04
C SER A 432 48.04 31.82 22.86
N ASP A 433 47.93 31.93 24.18
CA ASP A 433 49.09 31.78 25.06
C ASP A 433 49.31 30.30 25.39
N SER A 434 50.31 29.72 24.72
CA SER A 434 50.84 28.40 24.98
C SER A 434 52.29 28.53 25.48
N THR A 435 52.49 28.52 26.79
CA THR A 435 53.80 28.14 27.37
C THR A 435 53.65 27.80 28.85
N GLY A 436 53.84 26.53 29.18
CA GLY A 436 53.90 26.06 30.56
C GLY A 436 54.34 24.60 30.61
N PRO A 437 55.50 24.27 31.19
CA PRO A 437 56.13 22.96 31.08
C PRO A 437 55.52 21.94 32.06
N ALA A 438 55.71 20.67 31.68
CA ALA A 438 55.35 19.49 32.44
C ALA A 438 55.91 19.47 33.88
N PRO A 439 55.21 18.76 34.77
CA PRO A 439 55.88 17.90 35.72
C PRO A 439 55.51 16.43 35.47
N ALA A 440 56.55 15.61 35.37
CA ALA A 440 56.45 14.21 35.69
C ALA A 440 56.23 14.07 37.20
N ASP A 441 55.25 13.28 37.62
CA ASP A 441 55.46 12.28 38.67
C ASP A 441 54.26 11.35 38.82
N GLY A 442 54.59 10.10 39.15
CA GLY A 442 53.70 8.95 39.14
C GLY A 442 52.64 8.95 40.24
N GLY A 443 51.53 8.29 39.94
CA GLY A 443 50.41 8.14 40.86
C GLY A 443 49.45 7.06 40.37
N THR A 444 49.72 5.83 40.75
CA THR A 444 48.86 4.66 40.57
C THR A 444 47.61 4.82 41.45
N THR A 445 46.51 5.34 40.90
CA THR A 445 45.21 5.36 41.58
C THR A 445 44.09 5.05 40.59
N GLY A 446 43.20 4.14 41.00
CA GLY A 446 42.18 3.49 40.20
C GLY A 446 41.37 4.45 39.33
N ALA A 447 41.28 4.12 38.04
CA ALA A 447 40.45 4.80 37.07
C ALA A 447 38.97 4.56 37.41
N THR A 448 38.41 5.43 38.25
CA THR A 448 37.02 5.84 38.10
C THR A 448 36.90 6.45 36.71
N SER A 449 36.47 5.65 35.73
CA SER A 449 36.08 6.14 34.42
C SER A 449 34.96 7.14 34.62
N SER A 450 35.27 8.43 34.54
CA SER A 450 34.28 9.48 34.45
C SER A 450 33.28 9.09 33.35
N PRO A 451 31.97 9.16 33.60
CA PRO A 451 30.97 8.81 32.58
C PRO A 451 31.28 9.64 31.33
N SER A 452 31.59 8.96 30.23
CA SER A 452 31.85 9.63 28.95
C SER A 452 30.62 10.44 28.59
N THR A 453 30.76 11.77 28.57
CA THR A 453 29.69 12.68 28.19
C THR A 453 29.20 12.29 26.80
N CYS A 454 27.90 12.10 26.64
CA CYS A 454 27.33 11.72 25.35
C CYS A 454 27.68 12.79 24.30
N PRO A 455 28.05 12.37 23.07
CA PRO A 455 28.34 13.32 22.00
C PRO A 455 27.12 14.22 21.77
N SER A 456 27.38 15.52 21.65
CA SER A 456 26.32 16.46 21.31
C SER A 456 26.07 16.38 19.80
N PRO A 457 24.80 16.41 19.34
CA PRO A 457 24.49 16.47 17.92
C PRO A 457 25.28 17.61 17.28
N SER A 458 26.10 17.27 16.28
CA SER A 458 26.90 18.25 15.55
C SER A 458 26.47 18.30 14.10
N ARG A 459 26.62 19.49 13.50
CA ARG A 459 26.31 19.71 12.10
C ARG A 459 27.21 18.80 11.25
N PRO A 460 26.66 17.90 10.41
CA PRO A 460 27.47 17.05 9.57
C PRO A 460 28.29 17.85 8.56
N ALA A 461 29.47 17.34 8.21
CA ALA A 461 30.30 17.92 7.16
C ALA A 461 29.58 17.85 5.80
N ALA A 462 29.89 18.80 4.91
CA ALA A 462 29.40 18.78 3.54
C ALA A 462 29.85 17.47 2.85
N PRO A 463 28.93 16.68 2.26
CA PRO A 463 29.31 15.47 1.55
C PRO A 463 30.24 15.77 0.37
N ARG A 464 31.06 14.79 0.01
CA ARG A 464 31.92 14.86 -1.18
C ARG A 464 31.14 14.47 -2.43
N ARG A 465 31.57 15.00 -3.59
CA ARG A 465 31.02 14.62 -4.90
C ARG A 465 31.15 13.10 -5.08
N PRO A 466 30.07 12.38 -5.44
CA PRO A 466 30.12 10.93 -5.67
C PRO A 466 31.11 10.56 -6.78
N GLU A 467 31.88 9.50 -6.53
CA GLU A 467 32.82 8.95 -7.51
C GLU A 467 32.07 8.34 -8.71
N GLY A 468 32.68 8.38 -9.89
CA GLY A 468 32.13 7.78 -11.11
C GLY A 468 30.97 8.53 -11.78
N LEU A 469 30.60 9.72 -11.29
CA LEU A 469 29.62 10.57 -11.98
C LEU A 469 30.19 11.06 -13.33
N PRO A 470 29.46 10.89 -14.44
CA PRO A 470 29.86 11.45 -15.72
C PRO A 470 30.03 12.96 -15.61
N SER A 471 31.14 13.49 -16.13
CA SER A 471 31.35 14.94 -16.29
C SER A 471 31.44 15.30 -17.76
N PHE A 472 31.02 16.52 -18.10
CA PHE A 472 31.37 17.10 -19.39
C PHE A 472 32.80 17.62 -19.31
N GLU A 473 33.70 17.02 -20.07
CA GLU A 473 35.10 17.45 -20.15
C GLU A 473 35.26 18.54 -21.22
N ALA A 474 36.05 19.55 -20.90
CA ALA A 474 36.48 20.53 -21.89
C ALA A 474 37.55 19.87 -22.77
N SER A 475 37.40 19.96 -24.09
CA SER A 475 38.54 19.74 -24.97
C SER A 475 39.56 20.86 -24.73
N ASP A 476 40.85 20.57 -24.67
CA ASP A 476 41.97 21.51 -24.39
C ASP A 476 42.14 22.68 -25.39
N THR A 477 41.14 22.94 -26.23
CA THR A 477 41.14 24.03 -27.18
C THR A 477 40.85 25.34 -26.46
N ALA A 478 41.80 26.29 -26.52
CA ALA A 478 41.70 27.61 -25.90
C ALA A 478 40.34 28.28 -26.17
N ALA A 479 39.68 28.71 -25.09
CA ALA A 479 38.33 29.26 -25.14
C ALA A 479 38.30 30.57 -25.96
N PRO A 480 37.45 30.69 -26.99
CA PRO A 480 37.18 31.99 -27.60
C PRO A 480 36.47 32.88 -26.58
N THR A 481 36.92 34.14 -26.48
CA THR A 481 36.26 35.17 -25.69
C THR A 481 34.95 35.56 -26.38
N VAL A 482 33.88 34.81 -26.12
CA VAL A 482 32.55 35.15 -26.62
C VAL A 482 31.94 36.19 -25.70
N THR A 483 31.98 37.46 -26.11
CA THR A 483 31.18 38.54 -25.53
C THR A 483 29.75 38.44 -26.08
N ASP A 484 28.86 37.84 -25.29
CA ASP A 484 27.42 37.78 -25.56
C ASP A 484 26.78 39.01 -24.88
N ASP A 485 26.21 39.94 -25.66
CA ASP A 485 25.92 41.33 -25.22
C ASP A 485 24.65 41.49 -24.36
N GLY A 486 23.98 40.42 -23.92
CA GLY A 486 22.77 40.53 -23.09
C GLY A 486 22.35 39.29 -22.31
N THR A 487 21.61 39.52 -21.22
CA THR A 487 20.95 38.44 -20.46
C THR A 487 19.89 37.77 -21.33
N ARG A 488 19.98 36.45 -21.49
CA ARG A 488 19.00 35.65 -22.25
C ARG A 488 18.12 34.86 -21.29
N SER A 489 16.83 34.88 -21.54
CA SER A 489 15.86 34.11 -20.75
C SER A 489 15.33 32.93 -21.56
N PHE A 490 15.25 31.78 -20.91
CA PHE A 490 14.70 30.57 -21.50
C PHE A 490 13.61 30.00 -20.61
N ARG A 491 12.65 29.33 -21.24
CA ARG A 491 11.66 28.48 -20.57
C ARG A 491 11.88 27.04 -20.98
N THR A 492 11.75 26.11 -20.04
CA THR A 492 11.70 24.69 -20.38
C THR A 492 10.50 24.41 -21.28
N VAL A 493 10.76 23.92 -22.49
CA VAL A 493 9.72 23.45 -23.43
C VAL A 493 9.32 22.04 -23.07
N ARG A 494 10.31 21.16 -22.85
CA ARG A 494 10.12 19.78 -22.36
C ARG A 494 11.41 19.21 -21.81
N VAL A 495 11.28 18.18 -20.96
CA VAL A 495 12.40 17.29 -20.61
C VAL A 495 12.38 16.11 -21.58
N ALA A 496 13.34 16.07 -22.50
CA ALA A 496 13.40 15.10 -23.59
C ALA A 496 13.78 13.69 -23.11
N THR A 497 14.72 13.58 -22.16
CA THR A 497 15.14 12.29 -21.59
C THR A 497 15.47 12.42 -20.10
N VAL A 498 15.28 11.32 -19.37
CA VAL A 498 15.60 11.18 -17.93
C VAL A 498 16.20 9.80 -17.73
N THR A 499 17.47 9.75 -17.32
CA THR A 499 18.19 8.50 -17.07
C THR A 499 18.74 8.51 -15.64
N PRO A 500 18.27 7.63 -14.74
CA PRO A 500 18.83 7.53 -13.40
C PRO A 500 20.27 7.00 -13.48
N LEU A 501 21.17 7.67 -12.77
CA LEU A 501 22.57 7.24 -12.60
C LEU A 501 22.79 6.61 -11.21
N SER A 502 22.06 7.09 -10.20
CA SER A 502 21.96 6.54 -8.85
C SER A 502 20.57 6.86 -8.27
N GLY A 503 20.03 5.97 -7.44
CA GLY A 503 18.67 6.09 -6.90
C GLY A 503 17.58 5.60 -7.85
N SER A 504 16.31 5.90 -7.54
CA SER A 504 15.16 5.37 -8.29
C SER A 504 14.78 6.23 -9.51
N LEU A 505 14.17 5.61 -10.52
CA LEU A 505 13.61 6.32 -11.67
C LEU A 505 12.55 7.34 -11.24
N GLY A 506 11.79 7.06 -10.17
CA GLY A 506 10.80 7.98 -9.60
C GLY A 506 11.43 9.28 -9.08
N GLN A 507 12.56 9.19 -8.38
CA GLN A 507 13.32 10.36 -7.92
C GLN A 507 13.84 11.20 -9.10
N ALA A 508 14.40 10.55 -10.12
CA ALA A 508 14.86 11.23 -11.33
C ALA A 508 13.71 11.92 -12.08
N ARG A 509 12.53 11.27 -12.16
CA ARG A 509 11.31 11.85 -12.74
C ARG A 509 10.77 13.02 -11.93
N SER A 510 10.85 12.97 -10.60
CA SER A 510 10.45 14.08 -9.72
C SER A 510 11.27 15.34 -10.02
N VAL A 511 12.59 15.20 -10.20
CA VAL A 511 13.46 16.31 -10.67
C VAL A 511 13.04 16.79 -12.05
N ALA A 512 12.81 15.87 -12.99
CA ALA A 512 12.36 16.22 -14.34
C ALA A 512 11.04 17.00 -14.34
N THR A 513 10.07 16.62 -13.51
CA THR A 513 8.76 17.29 -13.40
C THR A 513 8.91 18.73 -12.91
N ARG A 514 9.78 18.98 -11.93
CA ARG A 514 10.01 20.35 -11.45
C ARG A 514 10.77 21.18 -12.48
N LEU A 515 11.78 20.61 -13.15
CA LEU A 515 12.49 21.27 -14.27
C LEU A 515 11.59 21.55 -15.48
N ALA A 516 10.53 20.77 -15.71
CA ALA A 516 9.58 20.99 -16.79
C ALA A 516 8.87 22.35 -16.71
N HIS A 517 8.87 22.99 -15.54
CA HIS A 517 8.28 24.31 -15.32
C HIS A 517 9.33 25.39 -15.01
N ALA A 518 10.62 25.05 -15.05
CA ALA A 518 11.70 25.97 -14.74
C ALA A 518 11.85 27.07 -15.81
N ARG A 519 12.15 28.28 -15.33
CA ARG A 519 12.71 29.36 -16.14
C ARG A 519 14.19 29.47 -15.87
N TRP A 520 14.94 29.85 -16.90
CA TRP A 520 16.38 29.93 -16.88
C TRP A 520 16.82 31.30 -17.34
N SER A 521 17.85 31.85 -16.73
CA SER A 521 18.45 33.11 -17.16
C SER A 521 19.94 32.91 -17.31
N LEU A 522 20.44 33.12 -18.52
CA LEU A 522 21.87 33.12 -18.84
C LEU A 522 22.35 34.57 -18.83
N ALA A 523 23.13 34.93 -17.82
CA ALA A 523 23.72 36.25 -17.70
C ALA A 523 24.93 36.41 -18.66
N PRO A 524 25.33 37.65 -18.99
CA PRO A 524 26.44 37.93 -19.90
C PRO A 524 27.79 37.34 -19.45
N ASP A 525 27.98 37.16 -18.14
CA ASP A 525 29.16 36.52 -17.55
C ASP A 525 29.20 34.98 -17.74
N GLY A 526 28.19 34.42 -18.39
CA GLY A 526 28.04 32.98 -18.60
C GLY A 526 27.46 32.25 -17.38
N THR A 527 26.92 32.97 -16.39
CA THR A 527 26.21 32.36 -15.27
C THR A 527 24.78 32.00 -15.67
N LEU A 528 24.41 30.74 -15.50
CA LEU A 528 23.06 30.23 -15.74
C LEU A 528 22.35 29.97 -14.39
N THR A 529 21.27 30.71 -14.16
CA THR A 529 20.42 30.58 -12.97
C THR A 529 19.06 29.98 -13.32
N THR A 530 18.43 29.30 -12.37
CA THR A 530 17.05 28.80 -12.50
C THR A 530 16.12 29.47 -11.49
N GLU A 531 14.92 29.85 -11.93
CA GLU A 531 13.86 30.32 -11.06
C GLU A 531 13.28 29.11 -10.28
N GLY A 532 13.40 29.12 -8.94
CA GLY A 532 12.89 28.04 -8.07
C GLY A 532 13.95 27.25 -7.29
N GLY A 533 15.25 27.52 -7.50
CA GLY A 533 16.33 27.04 -6.61
C GLY A 533 16.55 25.52 -6.58
N GLU A 534 16.13 24.80 -7.62
CA GLU A 534 16.32 23.34 -7.71
C GLU A 534 17.70 22.94 -8.24
N VAL A 535 18.29 23.80 -9.08
CA VAL A 535 19.62 23.65 -9.66
C VAL A 535 20.50 24.76 -9.08
N PRO A 536 21.70 24.44 -8.56
CA PRO A 536 22.63 25.44 -8.10
C PRO A 536 22.96 26.42 -9.22
N VAL A 537 23.43 27.61 -8.87
CA VAL A 537 23.93 28.58 -9.87
C VAL A 537 25.05 27.92 -10.68
N LEU A 538 24.85 27.79 -11.99
CA LEU A 538 25.81 27.14 -12.89
C LEU A 538 26.72 28.20 -13.51
N ARG A 539 28.03 28.06 -13.34
CA ARG A 539 29.01 28.96 -13.94
C ARG A 539 29.64 28.30 -15.16
N THR A 540 29.76 29.04 -16.26
CA THR A 540 30.46 28.55 -17.45
C THR A 540 31.93 28.28 -17.11
N THR A 541 32.38 27.04 -17.33
CA THR A 541 33.77 26.63 -17.15
C THR A 541 34.55 26.65 -18.46
N SER A 542 33.88 26.44 -19.59
CA SER A 542 34.49 26.51 -20.93
C SER A 542 33.43 26.77 -22.00
N VAL A 543 33.85 27.41 -23.09
CA VAL A 543 33.03 27.62 -24.29
C VAL A 543 33.72 26.92 -25.47
N GLN A 544 33.00 26.07 -26.18
CA GLN A 544 33.49 25.35 -27.36
C GLN A 544 33.21 26.18 -28.63
N GLY A 545 33.95 25.90 -29.71
CA GLY A 545 33.91 26.69 -30.96
C GLY A 545 32.56 26.68 -31.70
N ASP A 546 31.65 25.77 -31.35
CA ASP A 546 30.28 25.70 -31.86
C ASP A 546 29.27 26.49 -31.01
N GLY A 547 29.74 27.25 -30.00
CA GLY A 547 28.91 27.98 -29.05
C GLY A 547 28.37 27.12 -27.89
N THR A 548 28.81 25.86 -27.77
CA THR A 548 28.46 25.00 -26.64
C THR A 548 29.16 25.49 -25.36
N ARG A 549 28.38 25.74 -24.31
CA ARG A 549 28.90 26.12 -22.98
C ARG A 549 28.89 24.91 -22.06
N LEU A 550 30.02 24.63 -21.42
CA LEU A 550 30.08 23.69 -20.30
C LEU A 550 29.94 24.48 -19.02
N LEU A 551 29.06 24.05 -18.13
CA LEU A 551 28.77 24.75 -16.87
C LEU A 551 28.87 23.80 -15.68
N ARG A 552 29.25 24.34 -14.53
CA ARG A 552 29.28 23.63 -13.26
C ARG A 552 28.67 24.46 -12.14
N GLY A 553 27.94 23.81 -11.25
CA GLY A 553 27.43 24.43 -10.03
C GLY A 553 27.39 23.44 -8.87
N GLU A 554 27.54 24.00 -7.68
CA GLU A 554 27.52 23.28 -6.41
C GLU A 554 26.82 24.12 -5.36
N GLU A 555 25.93 23.51 -4.58
CA GLU A 555 25.24 24.14 -3.46
C GLU A 555 25.14 23.14 -2.31
N THR A 556 25.54 23.56 -1.11
CA THR A 556 25.38 22.77 0.11
C THR A 556 24.33 23.42 1.00
N ARG A 557 23.29 22.67 1.36
CA ARG A 557 22.30 23.06 2.36
C ARG A 557 22.54 22.25 3.63
N THR A 558 22.65 22.94 4.75
CA THR A 558 22.97 22.28 6.02
C THR A 558 21.97 22.68 7.10
N THR A 559 21.52 21.68 7.87
CA THR A 559 20.73 21.81 9.09
C THR A 559 21.54 21.32 10.28
N ASP A 560 20.96 21.26 11.47
CA ASP A 560 21.65 20.76 12.66
C ASP A 560 21.88 19.25 12.61
N VAL A 561 21.10 18.51 11.81
CA VAL A 561 21.14 17.04 11.72
C VAL A 561 21.42 16.52 10.31
N SER A 562 21.57 17.39 9.31
CA SER A 562 21.80 16.95 7.94
C SER A 562 22.56 17.96 7.08
N ALA A 563 23.35 17.46 6.13
CA ALA A 563 24.06 18.23 5.12
C ALA A 563 23.75 17.63 3.76
N THR A 564 23.21 18.39 2.83
CA THR A 564 22.95 17.95 1.45
C THR A 564 23.68 18.83 0.48
N THR A 565 24.60 18.24 -0.28
CA THR A 565 25.30 18.92 -1.37
C THR A 565 24.73 18.46 -2.70
N THR A 566 24.39 19.42 -3.56
CA THR A 566 23.93 19.19 -4.93
C THR A 566 24.99 19.66 -5.89
N TRP A 567 25.48 18.77 -6.75
CA TRP A 567 26.38 19.06 -7.86
C TRP A 567 25.62 18.97 -9.18
N VAL A 568 25.91 19.89 -10.07
CA VAL A 568 25.40 19.87 -11.45
C VAL A 568 26.53 20.17 -12.41
N ASP A 569 26.81 19.23 -13.29
CA ASP A 569 27.57 19.46 -14.51
C ASP A 569 26.56 19.61 -15.66
N ALA A 570 26.76 20.61 -16.52
CA ALA A 570 25.83 20.92 -17.59
C ALA A 570 26.55 21.19 -18.92
N ARG A 571 25.86 20.89 -20.02
CA ARG A 571 26.24 21.26 -21.37
C ARG A 571 25.06 21.97 -22.04
N LEU A 572 25.23 23.26 -22.31
CA LEU A 572 24.23 24.10 -22.97
C LEU A 572 24.64 24.32 -24.43
N VAL A 573 23.82 23.87 -25.36
CA VAL A 573 23.99 24.05 -26.80
C VAL A 573 22.91 25.01 -27.30
N THR A 574 23.29 26.11 -27.95
CA THR A 574 22.35 27.15 -28.41
C THR A 574 22.35 27.21 -29.93
N VAL A 575 21.20 26.96 -30.58
CA VAL A 575 21.06 26.96 -32.04
C VAL A 575 19.77 27.68 -32.44
N GLY A 576 19.89 28.81 -33.14
CA GLY A 576 18.76 29.47 -33.81
C GLY A 576 17.55 29.78 -32.92
N GLY A 577 17.77 30.39 -31.74
CA GLY A 577 16.70 30.75 -30.79
C GLY A 577 16.16 29.59 -29.94
N THR A 578 16.67 28.38 -30.14
CA THR A 578 16.42 27.23 -29.26
C THR A 578 17.70 26.85 -28.51
N ALA A 579 17.55 26.32 -27.31
CA ALA A 579 18.69 25.82 -26.55
C ALA A 579 18.41 24.41 -26.04
N ARG A 580 19.46 23.58 -25.97
CA ARG A 580 19.40 22.24 -25.41
C ARG A 580 20.37 22.16 -24.24
N LEU A 581 19.84 21.83 -23.07
CA LEU A 581 20.59 21.74 -21.83
C LEU A 581 20.67 20.27 -21.39
N GLU A 582 21.86 19.69 -21.48
CA GLU A 582 22.13 18.38 -20.89
C GLU A 582 22.69 18.57 -19.47
N LEU A 583 22.10 17.88 -18.50
CA LEU A 583 22.43 18.00 -17.09
C LEU A 583 22.85 16.63 -16.55
N VAL A 584 23.94 16.59 -15.80
CA VAL A 584 24.25 15.53 -14.85
C VAL A 584 24.11 16.13 -13.47
N ARG A 585 23.02 15.79 -12.77
CA ARG A 585 22.73 16.25 -11.41
C ARG A 585 22.96 15.12 -10.43
N ALA A 586 23.71 15.40 -9.37
CA ALA A 586 23.81 14.52 -8.21
C ALA A 586 23.51 15.30 -6.93
N ALA A 587 22.76 14.70 -6.01
CA ALA A 587 22.54 15.22 -4.67
C ALA A 587 22.89 14.13 -3.67
N THR A 588 23.86 14.44 -2.79
CA THR A 588 24.25 13.55 -1.69
C THR A 588 23.85 14.22 -0.39
N GLY A 589 23.05 13.53 0.42
CA GLY A 589 22.66 13.93 1.76
C GLY A 589 23.38 13.07 2.78
N VAL A 590 23.95 13.69 3.80
CA VAL A 590 24.43 13.04 5.03
C VAL A 590 23.47 13.45 6.14
N THR A 591 22.93 12.47 6.87
CA THR A 591 22.16 12.71 8.09
C THR A 591 22.96 12.21 9.26
N HIS A 592 23.23 13.08 10.22
CA HIS A 592 23.93 12.77 11.46
C HIS A 592 22.91 12.67 12.60
N ALA A 593 22.96 11.58 13.35
CA ALA A 593 22.10 11.36 14.51
C ALA A 593 22.92 10.82 15.68
N VAL A 594 22.67 11.34 16.89
CA VAL A 594 23.14 10.75 18.12
C VAL A 594 21.99 10.00 18.77
N VAL A 595 22.07 8.67 18.84
CA VAL A 595 21.05 7.81 19.45
C VAL A 595 21.72 6.97 20.53
N ASN A 596 21.21 7.04 21.77
CA ASN A 596 21.80 6.35 22.92
C ASN A 596 23.30 6.61 23.09
N CYS A 597 23.71 7.87 22.90
CA CYS A 597 25.10 8.33 23.03
C CYS A 597 26.08 7.71 22.02
N GLN A 598 25.58 7.21 20.89
CA GLN A 598 26.37 6.78 19.74
C GLN A 598 26.03 7.65 18.52
N GLU A 599 27.05 8.06 17.78
CA GLU A 599 26.92 8.81 16.53
C GLU A 599 26.64 7.87 15.34
N TRP A 600 25.72 8.26 14.48
CA TRP A 600 25.33 7.55 13.27
C TRP A 600 25.29 8.53 12.11
N ASP A 601 26.03 8.23 11.04
CA ASP A 601 25.97 8.95 9.78
C ASP A 601 25.33 8.07 8.72
N SER A 602 24.25 8.54 8.10
CA SER A 602 23.61 7.90 6.96
C SER A 602 23.82 8.75 5.71
N THR A 603 24.39 8.16 4.66
CA THR A 603 24.64 8.87 3.38
C THR A 603 23.69 8.36 2.29
N VAL A 604 22.97 9.26 1.63
CA VAL A 604 22.07 8.93 0.53
C VAL A 604 22.44 9.73 -0.71
N THR A 605 22.69 9.05 -1.83
CA THR A 605 23.08 9.67 -3.09
C THR A 605 22.06 9.41 -4.19
N THR A 606 21.49 10.48 -4.74
CA THR A 606 20.63 10.43 -5.93
C THR A 606 21.34 11.11 -7.09
N ALA A 607 21.33 10.50 -8.27
CA ALA A 607 21.95 11.09 -9.46
C ALA A 607 21.16 10.77 -10.72
N ALA A 608 21.07 11.73 -11.63
CA ALA A 608 20.35 11.57 -12.88
C ALA A 608 21.00 12.37 -14.00
N ARG A 609 20.93 11.84 -15.22
CA ARG A 609 21.19 12.56 -16.46
C ARG A 609 19.88 13.00 -17.08
N LEU A 610 19.74 14.27 -17.38
CA LEU A 610 18.55 14.86 -17.99
C LEU A 610 18.93 15.60 -19.28
N VAL A 611 18.05 15.57 -20.27
CA VAL A 611 18.15 16.42 -21.45
C VAL A 611 16.91 17.29 -21.50
N VAL A 612 17.11 18.60 -21.48
CA VAL A 612 16.05 19.61 -21.40
C VAL A 612 16.09 20.45 -22.67
N ASP A 613 14.97 20.53 -23.38
CA ASP A 613 14.80 21.42 -24.50
C ASP A 613 14.25 22.75 -23.98
N LEU A 614 14.93 23.84 -24.32
CA LEU A 614 14.66 25.20 -23.88
C LEU A 614 14.27 26.07 -25.08
N GLY A 615 13.27 26.93 -24.88
CA GLY A 615 12.86 27.96 -25.83
C GLY A 615 13.13 29.33 -25.25
N GLU A 616 13.53 30.29 -26.08
CA GLU A 616 13.63 31.69 -25.65
C GLU A 616 12.26 32.20 -25.19
N GLY A 617 12.27 32.88 -24.03
CA GLY A 617 11.08 33.30 -23.29
C GLY A 617 10.82 34.80 -23.31
#